data_AF-V5YNS9-F1
#
_entry.id   AF-V5YNS9-F1
#
_cell.length_a   1.000
_cell.length_b   1.000
_cell.length_c   1.000
_cell.angle_alpha   90.00
_cell.angle_beta   90.00
_cell.angle_gamma   90.00
#
_symmetry.space_group_name_H-M   'P 1'
#
loop_
_entity.id
_entity.type
_entity.pdbx_description
1 polymer ?
#
loop_
_entity_poly.entity_id
_entity_poly.type
_entity_poly.pdbx_seq_one_letter_code
_entity_poly.pdbx_strand_id
1 'polypeptide(L)' 'MNFVLLWRRGLKVDAGDQTQADGKEQAALLRSIPGVVVHRVSPYFATLFFPGDKEQLEGLLTGTKWMTVHIFEQRKYRLQ' A
#
# COMPACT_ATOMS: atom_id res chain seq x y z
N MET A 1 -4.26 -9.80 -11.03
CA MET A 1 -3.96 -9.29 -9.69
C MET A 1 -3.19 -7.98 -9.87
N ASN A 2 -3.67 -6.88 -9.31
CA ASN A 2 -3.14 -5.55 -9.60
C ASN A 2 -1.99 -5.23 -8.66
N PHE A 3 -0.91 -4.64 -9.17
CA PHE A 3 0.17 -4.13 -8.33
C PHE A 3 -0.10 -2.66 -8.00
N VAL A 4 -0.03 -2.31 -6.73
CA VAL A 4 -0.42 -0.99 -6.24
C VAL A 4 0.72 -0.35 -5.46
N LEU A 5 1.01 0.91 -5.80
CA LEU A 5 1.85 1.78 -4.99
C LEU A 5 0.96 2.71 -4.15
N LEU A 6 1.07 2.56 -2.83
CA LEU A 6 0.46 3.44 -1.85
C LEU A 6 1.48 4.43 -1.30
N TRP A 7 1.04 5.66 -1.07
CA TRP A 7 1.84 6.72 -0.46
C TRP A 7 1.12 7.29 0.75
N ARG A 8 1.88 7.66 1.78
CA ARG A 8 1.31 8.11 3.05
C ARG A 8 1.08 9.62 3.04
N ARG A 9 -0.15 10.06 3.34
CA ARG A 9 -0.53 11.47 3.40
C ARG A 9 0.16 12.16 4.58
N GLY A 10 0.83 13.27 4.31
CA GLY A 10 1.30 14.20 5.35
C GLY A 10 2.62 13.84 6.05
N LEU A 11 3.38 12.83 5.61
CA LEU A 11 4.77 12.70 6.05
C LEU A 11 5.67 13.65 5.29
N LYS A 12 6.06 14.74 5.95
CA LYS A 12 7.34 15.39 5.66
C LYS A 12 8.45 14.49 6.22
N VAL A 13 9.48 14.28 5.41
CA VAL A 13 10.63 13.42 5.70
C VAL A 13 11.48 14.10 6.79
N ASP A 14 11.04 14.06 8.04
CA ASP A 14 11.81 14.49 9.19
C ASP A 14 11.44 13.60 10.38
N ALA A 15 12.46 13.18 11.13
CA ALA A 15 12.45 12.24 12.27
C ALA A 15 12.68 10.75 11.92
N GLY A 16 13.95 10.34 12.02
CA GLY A 16 14.47 9.01 11.68
C GLY A 16 14.16 7.86 12.65
N ASP A 17 13.58 8.13 13.83
CA ASP A 17 13.28 7.08 14.82
C ASP A 17 11.78 6.77 14.98
N GLN A 18 10.91 7.76 14.80
CA GLN A 18 9.46 7.56 14.91
C GLN A 18 8.86 6.84 13.68
N THR A 19 9.63 6.78 12.60
CA THR A 19 9.23 6.19 11.31
C THR A 19 9.25 4.66 11.31
N GLN A 20 10.09 4.00 12.13
CA GLN A 20 10.19 2.52 12.11
C GLN A 20 9.07 1.81 12.89
N ALA A 21 8.69 2.32 14.06
CA ALA A 21 7.60 1.73 14.86
C ALA A 21 6.26 1.85 14.11
N ASP A 22 6.00 3.02 13.53
CA ASP A 22 4.87 3.29 12.64
C ASP A 22 4.80 2.32 11.46
N GLY A 23 5.94 1.93 10.89
CA GLY A 23 6.02 1.01 9.75
C GLY A 23 5.57 -0.42 10.07
N LYS A 24 5.84 -0.93 11.28
CA LYS A 24 5.47 -2.29 11.69
C LYS A 24 3.98 -2.42 12.00
N GLU A 25 3.44 -1.48 12.77
CA GLU A 25 2.01 -1.46 13.12
C GLU A 25 1.14 -1.27 11.87
N GLN A 26 1.61 -0.47 10.90
CA GLN A 26 0.84 -0.19 9.69
C GLN A 26 0.97 -1.25 8.60
N ALA A 27 2.06 -2.03 8.58
CA ALA A 27 2.12 -3.24 7.77
C ALA A 27 1.09 -4.28 8.23
N ALA A 28 0.76 -4.33 9.52
CA ALA A 28 -0.29 -5.20 10.03
C ALA A 28 -1.68 -4.77 9.53
N LEU A 29 -1.96 -3.46 9.49
CA LEU A 29 -3.20 -2.93 8.94
C LEU A 29 -3.38 -3.31 7.46
N LEU A 30 -2.37 -3.08 6.62
CA LEU A 30 -2.44 -3.45 5.19
C LEU A 30 -2.59 -4.96 4.99
N ARG A 31 -1.95 -5.79 5.84
CA ARG A 31 -2.11 -7.25 5.81
C ARG A 31 -3.48 -7.72 6.32
N SER A 32 -4.18 -6.92 7.11
CA SER A 32 -5.53 -7.25 7.58
C SER A 32 -6.62 -7.05 6.52
N ILE A 33 -6.31 -6.34 5.43
CA ILE A 33 -7.24 -6.16 4.32
C ILE A 33 -7.36 -7.48 3.54
N PRO A 34 -8.55 -8.09 3.44
CA PRO A 34 -8.73 -9.36 2.75
C PRO A 34 -8.27 -9.31 1.29
N GLY A 35 -7.46 -10.30 0.89
CA GLY A 35 -6.93 -10.40 -0.48
C GLY A 35 -5.73 -9.49 -0.78
N VAL A 36 -5.31 -8.62 0.14
CA VAL A 36 -4.07 -7.84 -0.02
C VAL A 36 -2.85 -8.71 0.25
N VAL A 37 -1.92 -8.75 -0.71
CA VAL A 37 -0.59 -9.33 -0.52
C VAL A 37 0.43 -8.20 -0.49
N VAL A 38 0.94 -7.91 0.71
CA VAL A 38 1.94 -6.85 0.91
C VAL A 38 3.31 -7.32 0.41
N HIS A 39 3.87 -6.62 -0.57
CA HIS A 39 5.19 -6.93 -1.12
C HIS A 39 6.32 -6.23 -0.35
N ARG A 40 6.20 -4.91 -0.16
CA ARG A 40 7.16 -4.12 0.62
C ARG A 40 6.43 -3.02 1.38
N VAL A 41 6.83 -2.80 2.63
CA VAL A 41 6.37 -1.64 3.42
C VAL A 41 7.58 -0.83 3.84
N SER A 42 7.48 0.47 3.60
CA SER A 42 8.38 1.50 4.05
C SER A 42 7.54 2.49 4.89
N PRO A 43 8.15 3.29 5.78
CA PRO A 43 7.41 4.30 6.55
C PRO A 43 6.62 5.31 5.69
N TYR A 44 7.01 5.48 4.42
CA TYR A 44 6.45 6.47 3.51
C TYR A 44 5.59 5.90 2.39
N PHE A 45 5.88 4.67 1.96
CA PHE A 45 5.21 4.02 0.84
C PHE A 45 5.04 2.54 1.11
N ALA A 46 4.02 1.94 0.50
CA ALA A 46 3.83 0.50 0.49
C ALA A 46 3.55 0.04 -0.92
N THR A 47 4.13 -1.10 -1.29
CA THR A 47 3.78 -1.81 -2.51
C THR A 47 3.03 -3.08 -2.14
N LEU A 48 1.89 -3.29 -2.77
CA LEU A 48 1.01 -4.41 -2.49
C LEU A 48 0.35 -4.92 -3.76
N PHE A 49 -0.16 -6.13 -3.68
CA PHE A 49 -1.05 -6.68 -4.69
C PHE A 49 -2.47 -6.70 -4.15
N PHE A 50 -3.42 -6.22 -4.95
CA PHE A 50 -4.84 -6.20 -4.61
C PHE A 50 -5.65 -6.81 -5.76
N PRO A 51 -6.58 -7.75 -5.48
CA PRO A 51 -7.38 -8.41 -6.51
C PRO A 51 -8.55 -7.54 -7.01
N GLY A 52 -8.95 -6.53 -6.25
CA GLY A 52 -10.05 -5.63 -6.59
C GLY A 52 -9.63 -4.46 -7.48
N ASP A 53 -10.61 -3.60 -7.75
CA ASP A 53 -10.42 -2.35 -8.50
C ASP A 53 -9.95 -1.19 -7.61
N LYS A 54 -9.75 -0.02 -8.24
CA LYS A 54 -9.28 1.19 -7.57
C LYS A 54 -10.26 1.68 -6.50
N GLU A 55 -11.55 1.72 -6.82
CA GLU A 55 -12.59 2.29 -5.95
C GLU A 55 -12.77 1.42 -4.70
N GLN A 56 -12.73 0.10 -4.86
CA GLN A 56 -12.74 -0.85 -3.76
C GLN A 56 -11.54 -0.63 -2.83
N LEU A 57 -10.35 -0.45 -3.39
CA LEU A 57 -9.16 -0.20 -2.57
C LEU A 57 -9.23 1.14 -1.85
N GLU A 58 -9.67 2.21 -2.52
CA GLU A 58 -9.83 3.54 -1.91
C GLU A 58 -10.89 3.52 -0.80
N GLY A 59 -11.98 2.77 -0.97
CA GLY A 59 -12.96 2.50 0.08
C GLY A 59 -12.35 1.81 1.30
N LEU A 60 -11.54 0.77 1.09
CA LEU A 60 -10.85 0.04 2.17
C LEU A 60 -9.77 0.87 2.87
N LEU A 61 -9.19 1.86 2.19
CA LEU A 61 -8.19 2.77 2.74
C LEU A 61 -8.81 4.03 3.35
N THR A 62 -10.13 4.21 3.27
CA THR A 62 -10.81 5.36 3.85
C THR A 62 -10.61 5.40 5.37
N GLY A 63 -10.24 6.57 5.90
CA GLY A 63 -9.89 6.74 7.32
C GLY A 63 -8.45 6.33 7.68
N THR A 64 -7.70 5.75 6.73
CA THR A 64 -6.27 5.49 6.91
C THR A 64 -5.43 6.69 6.42
N LYS A 65 -4.14 6.71 6.77
CA LYS A 65 -3.18 7.69 6.22
C LYS A 65 -2.67 7.30 4.83
N TRP A 66 -3.13 6.18 4.26
CA TRP A 66 -2.66 5.69 2.97
C TRP A 66 -3.50 6.25 1.82
N MET A 67 -2.82 6.61 0.75
CA MET A 67 -3.42 7.06 -0.51
C MET A 67 -2.92 6.20 -1.65
N THR A 68 -3.83 5.80 -2.53
CA THR A 68 -3.48 5.10 -3.76
C THR A 68 -2.88 6.09 -4.75
N VAL A 69 -1.64 5.82 -5.20
CA VAL A 69 -0.97 6.69 -6.18
C VAL A 69 -0.96 6.04 -7.56
N HIS A 70 -0.63 4.76 -7.66
CA HIS A 70 -0.59 4.04 -8.94
C HIS A 70 -1.13 2.61 -8.81
N ILE A 71 -1.95 2.21 -9.77
CA ILE A 71 -2.37 0.82 -9.97
C ILE A 71 -1.84 0.39 -11.33
N PHE A 72 -0.93 -0.58 -11.29
CA PHE A 72 -0.43 -1.27 -12.47
C PHE A 72 -1.29 -2.52 -12.64
N GLU A 73 -2.18 -2.50 -13.62
CA GLU A 73 -2.80 -3.74 -14.10
C GLU A 73 -1.65 -4.63 -14.60
N GLN A 74 -1.47 -5.82 -14.01
CA GLN A 74 -0.66 -6.85 -14.66
C GLN A 74 -1.39 -7.31 -15.92
N ARG A 75 -1.35 -6.50 -16.98
CA ARG A 75 -1.70 -6.95 -18.32
C ARG A 75 -0.56 -7.84 -18.78
N LYS A 76 -0.69 -9.13 -18.46
CA LYS A 76 0.02 -10.25 -19.07
C LYS A 76 1.48 -9.89 -19.44
N TYR A 77 2.37 -9.91 -18.46
CA TYR A 77 3.71 -10.41 -18.77
C TYR A 77 3.54 -11.90 -19.05
N ARG A 78 3.10 -12.19 -20.28
CA ARG A 78 3.25 -13.51 -20.90
C ARG A 78 4.76 -13.74 -20.86
N LEU A 79 5.20 -14.66 -20.00
CA LEU A 79 6.52 -15.25 -20.11
C LEU A 79 6.63 -15.74 -21.56
N GLN A 80 7.43 -15.04 -22.36
CA GLN A 80 8.00 -15.58 -23.58
C GLN A 80 9.18 -16.46 -23.19
#